data_AF-A0A6P7FK65-F1
#
_entry.id   AF-A0A6P7FK65-F1
#
_cell.length_a   1.000
_cell.length_b   1.000
_cell.length_c   1.000
_cell.angle_alpha   90.00
_cell.angle_beta   90.00
_cell.angle_gamma   90.00
#
_symmetry.space_group_name_H-M   'P 1'
#
loop_
_entity.id
_entity.type
_entity.pdbx_description
1 polymer ?
#
loop_
_entity_poly.entity_id
_entity_poly.type
_entity_poly.pdbx_seq_one_letter_code
_entity_poly.pdbx_strand_id
1 'polypeptide(L)'
;MNLVSIGSSAENDFLKTIIVKEGDGSVEFWTSGTKLPDSNRWIWFTTGRTITYFNWLQRQPDANKDYKCIQAKIINNLLQWSNKDCWEEYHFICETTRAFGEGTSIPAVDIRSLLT
;
A
#
# COMPACT_ATOMS: atom_id res chain seq x y z
N MET A 1 0.30 5.46 13.58
CA MET A 1 0.49 5.78 12.16
C MET A 1 1.51 4.79 11.62
N ASN A 2 1.15 4.00 10.60
CA ASN A 2 1.97 2.92 10.05
C ASN A 2 2.00 3.04 8.52
N LEU A 3 2.99 2.46 7.83
CA LEU A 3 2.91 2.33 6.36
C LEU A 3 1.68 1.52 5.96
N VAL A 4 1.07 1.86 4.82
CA VAL A 4 -0.18 1.27 4.36
C VAL A 4 -0.04 -0.21 4.02
N SER A 5 -1.03 -1.00 4.42
CA SER A 5 -1.22 -2.38 4.00
C SER A 5 -2.40 -2.41 3.03
N ILE A 6 -2.28 -3.12 1.90
CA ILE A 6 -3.36 -3.19 0.90
C ILE A 6 -3.90 -4.61 0.83
N GLY A 7 -4.94 -4.89 1.60
CA GLY A 7 -5.52 -6.21 1.79
C GLY A 7 -6.56 -6.62 0.74
N SER A 8 -7.07 -5.67 -0.06
CA SER A 8 -8.13 -5.93 -1.04
C SER A 8 -8.09 -5.03 -2.26
N SER A 9 -8.80 -5.42 -3.33
CA SER A 9 -9.00 -4.57 -4.50
C SER A 9 -9.75 -3.28 -4.17
N ALA A 10 -10.72 -3.35 -3.27
CA ALA A 10 -11.47 -2.18 -2.82
C ALA A 10 -10.57 -1.14 -2.14
N GLU A 11 -9.63 -1.57 -1.28
CA GLU A 11 -8.63 -0.69 -0.67
C GLU A 11 -7.69 -0.10 -1.72
N ASN A 12 -7.23 -0.91 -2.68
CA ASN A 12 -6.36 -0.45 -3.76
C ASN A 12 -7.03 0.62 -4.65
N ASP A 13 -8.30 0.41 -5.00
CA ASP A 13 -9.09 1.35 -5.80
C ASP A 13 -9.43 2.63 -5.04
N PHE A 14 -9.66 2.51 -3.73
CA PHE A 14 -9.80 3.66 -2.84
C PHE A 14 -8.51 4.50 -2.83
N LEU A 15 -7.35 3.87 -2.62
CA LEU A 15 -6.06 4.56 -2.65
C LEU A 15 -5.78 5.22 -3.99
N LYS A 16 -6.06 4.53 -5.11
CA LYS A 16 -5.97 5.12 -6.45
C LYS A 16 -6.76 6.44 -6.53
N THR A 17 -8.00 6.43 -6.04
CA THR A 17 -8.89 7.61 -6.10
C THR A 17 -8.31 8.78 -5.31
N ILE A 18 -7.76 8.54 -4.13
CA ILE A 18 -7.12 9.56 -3.30
C ILE A 18 -5.86 10.10 -3.97
N ILE A 19 -4.95 9.22 -4.44
CA ILE A 19 -3.69 9.60 -5.09
C ILE A 19 -3.94 10.43 -6.35
N VAL A 20 -4.91 10.05 -7.19
CA VAL A 20 -5.22 10.79 -8.42
C VAL A 20 -5.88 12.15 -8.12
N LYS A 21 -6.65 12.26 -7.04
CA LYS A 21 -7.38 13.48 -6.68
C LYS A 21 -6.50 14.50 -5.94
N GLU A 22 -5.67 14.02 -5.04
CA GLU A 22 -4.95 14.85 -4.06
C GLU A 22 -3.43 14.87 -4.30
N GLY A 23 -2.91 13.89 -5.04
CA GLY A 23 -1.50 13.76 -5.37
C GLY A 23 -1.19 14.05 -6.84
N ASP A 24 0.09 13.97 -7.16
CA ASP A 24 0.56 13.86 -8.53
C ASP A 24 0.62 12.39 -8.92
N GLY A 25 -0.11 12.00 -9.97
CA GLY A 25 -0.13 10.63 -10.47
C GLY A 25 1.23 10.12 -10.99
N SER A 26 2.22 10.99 -11.14
CA SER A 26 3.60 10.61 -11.45
C SER A 26 4.40 10.11 -10.23
N VAL A 27 3.87 10.34 -9.02
CA VAL A 27 4.56 10.02 -7.77
C VAL A 27 4.48 8.53 -7.45
N GLU A 28 5.60 8.03 -6.93
CA GLU A 28 5.77 6.65 -6.48
C GLU A 28 5.75 6.61 -4.94
N PHE A 29 5.08 5.59 -4.38
CA PHE A 29 4.84 5.49 -2.94
C PHE A 29 5.28 4.15 -2.37
N TRP A 30 6.00 4.19 -1.25
CA TRP A 30 6.24 3.04 -0.39
C TRP A 30 4.95 2.58 0.31
N THR A 31 4.86 1.27 0.46
CA THR A 31 3.83 0.56 1.24
C THR A 31 4.51 -0.23 2.37
N SER A 32 3.75 -0.87 3.25
CA SER A 32 4.32 -1.78 4.27
C SER A 32 4.75 -3.14 3.71
N GLY A 33 4.61 -3.36 2.40
CA GLY A 33 4.83 -4.65 1.76
C GLY A 33 6.31 -5.00 1.71
N THR A 34 6.67 -6.14 2.28
CA THR A 34 8.05 -6.62 2.31
C THR A 34 8.16 -8.12 2.06
N LYS A 35 9.29 -8.55 1.48
CA LYS A 35 9.60 -9.95 1.23
C LYS A 35 10.52 -10.49 2.32
N LEU A 36 10.08 -11.53 3.03
CA LEU A 36 10.88 -12.17 4.08
C LEU A 36 12.09 -12.91 3.49
N PRO A 37 13.30 -12.77 4.07
CA PRO A 37 14.51 -13.44 3.59
C PRO A 37 14.38 -14.97 3.55
N ASP A 38 13.83 -15.57 4.61
CA ASP A 38 13.91 -17.03 4.82
C ASP A 38 12.81 -17.84 4.12
N SER A 39 11.68 -17.20 3.79
CA SER A 39 10.50 -17.91 3.27
C SER A 39 10.13 -17.54 1.83
N ASN A 40 10.81 -16.55 1.24
CA ASN A 40 10.49 -16.02 -0.09
C ASN A 40 9.02 -15.50 -0.21
N ARG A 41 8.35 -15.26 0.93
CA ARG A 41 6.96 -14.82 1.02
C ARG A 41 6.85 -13.30 1.20
N TRP A 42 5.81 -12.73 0.62
CA TRP A 42 5.43 -11.33 0.83
C TRP A 42 4.50 -11.19 2.04
N ILE A 43 4.79 -10.23 2.89
CA ILE A 43 3.99 -9.87 4.05
C ILE A 43 3.75 -8.35 4.09
N TRP A 44 2.67 -7.95 4.76
CA TRP A 44 2.51 -6.56 5.21
C TRP A 44 3.22 -6.41 6.56
N PHE A 45 4.37 -5.72 6.59
CA PHE A 45 5.26 -5.64 7.76
C PHE A 45 4.52 -5.11 9.00
N THR A 46 3.64 -4.13 8.83
CA THR A 46 2.93 -3.46 9.91
C THR A 46 1.85 -4.31 10.56
N THR A 47 1.34 -5.33 9.86
CA THR A 47 0.31 -6.26 10.39
C THR A 47 0.85 -7.66 10.65
N GLY A 48 2.04 -7.99 10.12
CA GLY A 48 2.61 -9.33 10.13
C GLY A 48 1.86 -10.35 9.27
N ARG A 49 0.83 -9.93 8.53
CA ARG A 49 -0.01 -10.83 7.73
C ARG A 49 0.62 -11.13 6.38
N THR A 50 0.45 -12.37 5.91
CA THR A 50 0.83 -12.75 4.55
C THR A 50 -0.06 -12.01 3.55
N ILE A 51 0.54 -11.51 2.46
CA ILE A 51 -0.22 -10.84 1.40
C ILE A 51 -1.02 -11.90 0.62
N THR A 52 -2.34 -11.72 0.56
CA THR A 52 -3.26 -12.59 -0.19
C THR A 52 -3.84 -11.92 -1.43
N TYR A 53 -3.82 -10.59 -1.47
CA TYR A 53 -4.23 -9.78 -2.62
C TYR A 53 -3.01 -9.13 -3.25
N PHE A 54 -2.86 -9.26 -4.56
CA PHE A 54 -1.74 -8.68 -5.29
C PHE A 54 -2.23 -7.87 -6.47
N ASN A 55 -1.66 -6.67 -6.66
CA ASN A 55 -1.89 -5.85 -7.84
C ASN A 55 -0.59 -5.47 -8.54
N TRP A 56 0.23 -6.49 -8.84
CA TRP A 56 1.51 -6.30 -9.51
C TRP A 56 1.35 -5.63 -10.87
N LEU A 57 2.26 -4.71 -11.16
CA LEU A 57 2.50 -4.23 -12.51
C LEU A 57 2.95 -5.39 -13.40
N GLN A 58 2.71 -5.28 -14.70
CA GLN A 58 3.14 -6.30 -15.65
C GLN A 58 4.65 -6.60 -15.50
N ARG A 59 5.01 -7.90 -15.44
CA ARG A 59 6.37 -8.41 -15.22
C ARG A 59 6.95 -8.14 -13.82
N GLN A 60 6.11 -7.78 -12.85
CA GLN A 60 6.49 -7.70 -11.44
C GLN A 60 5.93 -8.89 -10.65
N PRO A 61 6.57 -9.29 -9.54
CA PRO A 61 7.89 -8.81 -9.09
C PRO A 61 9.00 -9.26 -10.05
N ASP A 62 10.05 -8.44 -10.20
CA ASP A 62 11.27 -8.82 -10.89
C ASP A 62 12.00 -9.89 -10.07
N ALA A 63 11.93 -11.13 -10.54
CA ALA A 63 12.54 -12.29 -9.89
C ALA A 63 14.07 -12.35 -10.04
N ASN A 64 14.66 -11.56 -10.95
CA ASN A 64 16.11 -11.52 -11.16
C ASN A 64 16.80 -10.54 -10.21
N LYS A 65 16.03 -9.75 -9.47
CA LYS A 65 16.52 -8.77 -8.51
C LYS A 65 16.14 -9.21 -7.11
N ASP A 66 17.07 -9.04 -6.16
CA ASP A 66 16.79 -9.35 -4.76
C ASP A 66 16.06 -8.21 -4.02
N TYR A 67 15.15 -7.53 -4.73
CA TYR A 67 14.38 -6.41 -4.23
C TYR A 67 13.26 -6.88 -3.30
N LYS A 68 13.23 -6.31 -2.09
CA LYS A 68 12.38 -6.79 -0.99
C LYS A 68 11.25 -5.84 -0.61
N CYS A 69 11.18 -4.62 -1.13
CA CYS A 69 10.17 -3.63 -0.75
C CYS A 69 9.14 -3.40 -1.86
N ILE A 70 7.88 -3.22 -1.49
CA ILE A 70 6.78 -2.96 -2.44
C ILE A 70 6.55 -1.45 -2.57
N GLN A 71 6.73 -0.97 -3.80
CA GLN A 71 6.39 0.38 -4.23
C GLN A 71 5.10 0.33 -5.07
N ALA A 72 4.23 1.33 -4.91
CA ALA A 72 2.97 1.50 -5.66
C ALA A 72 2.96 2.81 -6.44
N LYS A 73 2.44 2.78 -7.68
CA LYS A 73 2.29 3.97 -8.54
C LYS A 73 1.10 3.88 -9.48
N ILE A 74 0.69 5.03 -9.99
CA ILE A 74 -0.34 5.11 -11.02
C ILE A 74 0.28 4.86 -12.39
N ILE A 75 -0.17 3.80 -13.07
CA ILE A 75 0.15 3.52 -14.47
C ILE A 75 -1.16 3.23 -15.20
N ASN A 76 -1.37 3.86 -16.36
CA ASN A 76 -2.59 3.69 -17.17
C ASN A 76 -3.89 3.83 -16.34
N ASN A 77 -3.92 4.80 -15.43
CA ASN A 77 -5.03 5.04 -14.51
C ASN A 77 -5.34 3.87 -13.55
N LEU A 78 -4.35 3.04 -13.22
CA LEU A 78 -4.43 1.95 -12.24
C LEU A 78 -3.31 2.10 -11.21
N LEU A 79 -3.59 1.85 -9.92
CA LEU A 79 -2.56 1.79 -8.88
C LEU A 79 -1.94 0.40 -8.86
N GLN A 80 -0.74 0.25 -9.42
CA GLN A 80 -0.04 -1.02 -9.57
C GLN A 80 1.27 -1.06 -8.78
N TRP A 81 1.72 -2.27 -8.45
CA TRP A 81 2.84 -2.48 -7.53
C TRP A 81 4.08 -3.02 -8.23
N SER A 82 5.26 -2.69 -7.72
CA SER A 82 6.56 -3.24 -8.16
C SER A 82 7.43 -3.56 -6.95
N ASN A 83 8.30 -4.56 -7.05
CA ASN A 83 9.36 -4.72 -6.04
C ASN A 83 10.56 -3.83 -6.40
N LYS A 84 11.08 -3.13 -5.40
CA LYS A 84 12.18 -2.16 -5.54
C LYS A 84 13.24 -2.38 -4.47
N ASP A 85 14.42 -1.82 -4.72
CA ASP A 85 15.45 -1.75 -3.69
C ASP A 85 14.93 -0.87 -2.55
N CYS A 86 14.97 -1.39 -1.33
CA CYS A 86 14.42 -0.71 -0.16
C CYS A 86 15.13 0.62 0.16
N TRP A 87 16.32 0.83 -0.41
CA TRP A 87 17.09 2.07 -0.27
C TRP A 87 16.75 3.14 -1.31
N GLU A 88 15.83 2.87 -2.25
CA GLU A 88 15.33 3.89 -3.18
C GLU A 88 14.48 4.94 -2.44
N GLU A 89 14.53 6.18 -2.93
CA GLU A 89 13.78 7.30 -2.37
C GLU A 89 12.42 7.45 -3.04
N TYR A 90 11.36 7.18 -2.28
CA TYR A 90 9.97 7.38 -2.68
C TYR A 90 9.18 8.05 -1.57
N HIS A 91 8.02 8.61 -1.92
CA HIS A 91 7.06 9.06 -0.93
C HIS A 91 6.46 7.85 -0.20
N PHE A 92 5.61 8.05 0.81
CA PHE A 92 4.97 6.96 1.53
C PHE A 92 3.49 7.22 1.71
N ILE A 93 2.70 6.14 1.70
CA ILE A 93 1.29 6.18 2.11
C ILE A 93 1.21 5.55 3.49
N CYS A 94 0.60 6.26 4.42
CA CYS A 94 0.37 5.78 5.78
C CYS A 94 -1.10 5.40 5.99
N GLU A 95 -1.31 4.41 6.84
CA GLU A 95 -2.60 4.05 7.40
C GLU A 95 -2.63 4.35 8.92
N THR A 96 -3.83 4.62 9.40
CA THR A 96 -4.10 4.73 10.84
C THR A 96 -5.33 3.90 11.18
N THR A 97 -5.25 3.13 12.24
CA THR A 97 -6.43 2.51 12.84
C THR A 97 -7.19 3.58 13.59
N ARG A 98 -8.47 3.79 13.25
CA ARG A 98 -9.36 4.53 14.16
C ARG A 98 -9.46 3.70 15.44
N ALA A 99 -8.85 4.19 16.52
CA ALA A 99 -9.12 3.66 17.84
C ALA A 99 -10.60 3.91 18.12
N PHE A 100 -11.40 2.84 18.17
CA PHE A 100 -12.76 2.93 18.68
C PHE A 100 -12.66 3.35 20.15
N GLY A 101 -12.97 4.62 20.44
CA GLY A 101 -13.47 4.98 21.75
C GLY A 101 -14.67 4.08 22.07
N GLU A 102 -14.78 3.70 23.33
CA GLU A 102 -15.80 2.79 23.87
C GLU A 102 -17.17 2.97 23.22
N GLY A 103 -17.73 1.87 22.71
CA GLY A 103 -19.18 1.70 22.50
C GLY A 103 -19.80 2.52 21.37
N THR A 104 -19.73 2.00 20.15
CA THR A 104 -20.88 1.73 19.22
C THR A 104 -20.35 1.60 17.80
N SER A 105 -20.11 0.36 17.38
CA SER A 105 -19.55 0.02 16.07
C SER A 105 -20.62 -0.08 14.99
N ILE A 106 -20.82 1.01 14.25
CA ILE A 106 -21.24 0.97 12.84
C ILE A 106 -20.04 1.50 12.04
N PRO A 107 -19.60 0.85 10.95
CA PRO A 107 -18.49 1.35 10.13
C PRO A 107 -18.97 2.55 9.30
N ALA A 108 -18.90 3.75 9.87
CA ALA A 108 -19.02 4.98 9.10
C ALA A 108 -17.61 5.36 8.59
N VAL A 109 -17.40 5.21 7.29
CA VAL A 109 -16.28 5.87 6.59
C VAL A 109 -16.55 7.37 6.64
N ASP A 110 -16.07 8.04 7.69
CA ASP A 110 -16.11 9.49 7.74
C ASP A 110 -15.02 10.08 6.83
N ILE A 111 -15.46 10.61 5.68
CA ILE A 111 -14.68 11.25 4.62
C ILE A 111 -14.18 12.65 5.04
N ARG A 112 -14.66 13.22 6.16
CA ARG A 112 -14.36 14.61 6.55
C ARG A 112 -13.02 14.81 7.24
N SER A 113 -12.27 13.77 7.60
CA SER A 113 -10.98 13.93 8.30
C SER A 113 -9.75 14.06 7.39
N LEU A 114 -9.94 14.23 6.08
CA LEU A 114 -8.85 14.42 5.11
C LEU A 114 -8.64 15.90 4.71
N LEU A 115 -9.36 16.86 5.31
CA LEU A 115 -9.21 18.28 5.01
C LEU A 115 -9.17 19.13 6.29
N THR A 116 -8.02 19.14 6.95
CA THR A 116 -7.52 20.28 7.75
C THR A 116 -6.01 20.35 7.60
#